data_AF-A0A1W5CZW2-F1
#
_entry.id   AF-A0A1W5CZW2-F1
#
_cell.length_a   1.000
_cell.length_b   1.000
_cell.length_c   1.000
_cell.angle_alpha   90.00
_cell.angle_beta   90.00
_cell.angle_gamma   90.00
#
_symmetry.space_group_name_H-M   'P 1'
#
loop_
_entity.id
_entity.type
_entity.pdbx_description
1 polymer ?
#
loop_
_entity_poly.entity_id
_entity_poly.type
_entity_poly.pdbx_seq_one_letter_code
_entity_poly.pdbx_strand_id
1 'polypeptide(L)'
;MLLDKGADVNARGGRFGNALQAASEEGHDQVVRMLLDKGTDINAQSGVYGTALYAASSRGHDQVVLILLDKGADVNAQGGMYGNALQAASLTGHDQVVQMLLDKGADVNAQGGEYGNALQAASLTGRDQVVQMLLDKGADVNAQGSVIKQL
;
A
#
# COMPACT_ATOMS: atom_id res chain seq x y z
N MET A 1 19.10 20.10 7.99
CA MET A 1 17.75 19.61 7.59
C MET A 1 16.70 20.18 8.53
N LEU A 2 15.40 20.23 8.20
CA LEU A 2 14.36 20.66 9.17
C LEU A 2 14.27 19.72 10.37
N LEU A 3 14.50 18.42 10.14
CA LEU A 3 14.55 17.40 11.18
C LEU A 3 15.66 17.67 12.21
N ASP A 4 16.82 18.19 11.78
CA ASP A 4 17.90 18.57 12.70
C ASP A 4 17.58 19.84 13.51
N LYS A 5 16.52 20.56 13.15
CA LYS A 5 16.02 21.74 13.87
C LYS A 5 14.81 21.42 14.77
N GLY A 6 14.55 20.14 15.03
CA GLY A 6 13.50 19.70 15.96
C GLY A 6 12.10 19.62 15.37
N ALA A 7 11.96 19.59 14.05
CA ALA A 7 10.67 19.27 13.43
C ALA A 7 10.23 17.86 13.84
N ASP A 8 8.98 17.70 14.26
CA ASP A 8 8.39 16.40 14.60
C ASP A 8 8.22 15.57 13.32
N VAL A 9 9.00 14.49 13.21
CA VAL A 9 9.01 13.58 12.06
C VAL A 9 7.68 12.81 11.91
N ASN A 10 6.87 12.75 12.96
CA ASN A 10 5.58 12.09 13.01
C ASN A 10 4.39 13.05 12.91
N ALA A 11 4.66 14.35 12.67
CA ALA A 11 3.62 15.36 12.56
C ALA A 11 2.57 14.95 11.52
N ARG A 12 1.30 14.93 11.96
CA ARG A 12 0.15 14.57 11.11
C ARG A 12 -0.59 15.82 10.65
N GLY A 13 -1.01 15.85 9.38
CA GLY A 13 -1.83 16.91 8.81
C GLY A 13 -1.84 16.94 7.28
N GLY A 14 -2.77 17.73 6.73
CA GLY A 14 -2.92 17.93 5.29
C GLY A 14 -3.48 16.72 4.54
N ARG A 15 -3.47 16.82 3.20
CA ARG A 15 -4.03 15.79 2.30
C ARG A 15 -3.38 14.42 2.48
N PHE A 16 -2.06 14.39 2.61
CA PHE A 16 -1.28 13.16 2.62
C PHE A 16 -1.26 12.45 3.97
N GLY A 17 -1.48 13.19 5.07
CA GLY A 17 -1.47 12.66 6.42
C GLY A 17 -0.15 12.89 7.15
N ASN A 18 1.01 12.51 6.61
CA ASN A 18 2.33 12.83 7.18
C ASN A 18 3.42 12.90 6.08
N ALA A 19 4.65 13.27 6.48
CA ALA A 19 5.76 13.42 5.55
C ALA A 19 6.18 12.11 4.86
N LEU A 20 6.09 10.97 5.55
CA LEU A 20 6.44 9.66 5.00
C LEU A 20 5.44 9.25 3.92
N GLN A 21 4.13 9.40 4.18
CA GLN A 21 3.07 9.13 3.21
C GLN A 21 3.21 10.00 1.96
N ALA A 22 3.51 11.30 2.11
CA ALA A 22 3.73 12.21 0.99
C ALA A 22 4.97 11.80 0.16
N ALA A 23 6.11 11.55 0.81
CA ALA A 23 7.32 11.11 0.14
C ALA A 23 7.13 9.76 -0.56
N SER A 24 6.33 8.86 0.02
CA SER A 24 6.02 7.55 -0.54
C SER A 24 5.09 7.62 -1.75
N GLU A 25 4.11 8.52 -1.74
CA GLU A 25 3.25 8.76 -2.90
C GLU A 25 4.01 9.34 -4.08
N GLU A 26 4.99 10.22 -3.84
CA GLU A 26 5.78 10.89 -4.90
C GLU A 26 7.05 10.10 -5.27
N GLY A 27 7.27 8.92 -4.70
CA GLY A 27 8.37 8.02 -5.05
C GLY A 27 9.77 8.52 -4.61
N HIS A 28 9.84 9.39 -3.60
CA HIS A 28 11.10 10.00 -3.15
C HIS A 28 11.89 9.08 -2.20
N ASP A 29 12.50 8.04 -2.76
CA ASP A 29 13.23 6.98 -2.05
C ASP A 29 14.25 7.48 -1.01
N GLN A 30 15.07 8.49 -1.34
CA GLN A 30 16.05 9.05 -0.40
C GLN A 30 15.40 9.76 0.79
N VAL A 31 14.27 10.43 0.56
CA VAL A 31 13.51 11.10 1.62
C VAL A 31 12.83 10.06 2.50
N VAL A 32 12.28 8.99 1.90
CA VAL A 32 11.69 7.86 2.64
C VAL A 32 12.73 7.23 3.57
N ARG A 33 13.93 6.90 3.09
CA ARG A 33 15.01 6.34 3.95
C ARG A 33 15.35 7.27 5.11
N MET A 34 15.54 8.55 4.80
CA MET A 34 15.89 9.58 5.78
C MET A 34 14.82 9.74 6.88
N LEU A 35 13.54 9.71 6.52
CA LEU A 35 12.43 9.80 7.49
C LEU A 35 12.38 8.56 8.39
N LEU A 36 12.50 7.37 7.80
CA LEU A 36 12.54 6.11 8.56
C LEU A 36 13.73 6.05 9.52
N ASP A 37 14.91 6.48 9.07
CA ASP A 37 16.12 6.53 9.92
C ASP A 37 16.01 7.55 11.07
N LYS A 38 15.09 8.53 10.96
CA LYS A 38 14.77 9.49 12.02
C LYS A 38 13.63 9.04 12.93
N GLY A 39 13.15 7.81 12.78
CA GLY A 39 12.18 7.19 13.69
C GLY A 39 10.72 7.54 13.39
N THR A 40 10.38 7.81 12.12
CA THR A 40 8.97 7.88 11.73
C THR A 40 8.27 6.54 12.00
N ASP A 41 7.05 6.59 12.52
CA ASP A 41 6.15 5.44 12.59
C ASP A 41 5.79 4.98 11.17
N ILE A 42 6.43 3.89 10.73
CA ILE A 42 6.28 3.33 9.39
C ILE A 42 4.86 2.86 9.08
N ASN A 43 4.09 2.52 10.12
CA ASN A 43 2.72 2.01 10.02
C ASN A 43 1.68 3.07 10.38
N ALA A 44 2.08 4.33 10.50
CA ALA A 44 1.17 5.42 10.78
C ALA A 44 0.01 5.45 9.77
N GLN A 45 -1.21 5.48 10.31
CA GLN A 45 -2.44 5.57 9.54
C GLN A 45 -2.98 7.00 9.54
N SER A 46 -2.96 7.66 8.38
CA SER A 46 -3.50 9.01 8.20
C SER A 46 -3.72 9.38 6.73
N GLY A 47 -4.45 10.47 6.51
CA GLY A 47 -4.68 11.02 5.18
C GLY A 47 -5.52 10.12 4.29
N VAL A 48 -5.57 10.45 3.00
CA VAL A 48 -6.37 9.72 1.99
C VAL A 48 -5.84 8.30 1.75
N TYR A 49 -4.54 8.08 1.94
CA TYR A 49 -3.85 6.84 1.60
C TYR A 49 -3.79 5.82 2.73
N GLY A 50 -4.06 6.21 3.98
CA GLY A 50 -3.91 5.32 5.12
C GLY A 50 -2.43 5.13 5.46
N THR A 51 -1.68 4.31 4.74
CA THR A 51 -0.26 3.99 5.03
C THR A 51 0.71 4.45 3.95
N ALA A 52 1.98 4.58 4.30
CA ALA A 52 3.05 4.86 3.33
C ALA A 52 3.19 3.74 2.29
N LEU A 53 3.03 2.47 2.74
CA LEU A 53 3.07 1.31 1.85
C LEU A 53 1.92 1.36 0.84
N TYR A 54 0.68 1.63 1.28
CA TYR A 54 -0.45 1.83 0.38
C TYR A 54 -0.18 2.93 -0.64
N ALA A 55 0.32 4.09 -0.20
CA ALA A 55 0.58 5.23 -1.08
C ALA A 55 1.56 4.85 -2.20
N ALA A 56 2.71 4.29 -1.85
CA ALA A 56 3.72 3.85 -2.81
C ALA A 56 3.20 2.74 -3.74
N SER A 57 2.46 1.77 -3.19
CA SER A 57 1.88 0.66 -3.95
C SER A 57 0.83 1.11 -4.95
N SER A 58 -0.02 2.08 -4.59
CA SER A 58 -1.03 2.64 -5.50
C SER A 58 -0.43 3.40 -6.69
N ARG A 59 0.80 3.92 -6.51
CA ARG A 59 1.52 4.71 -7.52
C ARG A 59 2.58 3.92 -8.28
N GLY A 60 2.84 2.66 -7.91
CA GLY A 60 3.82 1.81 -8.60
C GLY A 60 5.27 2.17 -8.30
N HIS A 61 5.54 2.73 -7.12
CA HIS A 61 6.90 3.13 -6.73
C HIS A 61 7.69 1.96 -6.15
N ASP A 62 8.17 1.07 -7.03
CA ASP A 62 8.82 -0.19 -6.68
C ASP A 62 9.91 -0.05 -5.60
N GLN A 63 10.82 0.92 -5.76
CA GLN A 63 11.92 1.13 -4.83
C GLN A 63 11.45 1.59 -3.44
N VAL A 64 10.41 2.41 -3.38
CA VAL A 64 9.82 2.85 -2.11
C VAL A 64 9.11 1.68 -1.43
N VAL A 65 8.34 0.89 -2.18
CA VAL A 65 7.67 -0.32 -1.66
C VAL A 65 8.71 -1.27 -1.06
N LEU A 66 9.81 -1.54 -1.77
CA LEU A 66 10.89 -2.38 -1.27
C LEU A 66 11.51 -1.85 0.02
N ILE A 67 11.85 -0.55 0.07
CA ILE A 67 12.41 0.09 1.27
C ILE A 67 11.46 -0.06 2.47
N LEU A 68 10.17 0.21 2.28
CA LEU A 68 9.18 0.12 3.35
C LEU A 68 9.04 -1.31 3.87
N LEU A 69 8.93 -2.30 2.98
CA LEU A 69 8.82 -3.71 3.37
C LEU A 69 10.09 -4.21 4.07
N ASP A 70 11.28 -3.83 3.59
CA ASP A 70 12.55 -4.20 4.22
C ASP A 70 12.76 -3.52 5.59
N LYS A 71 12.15 -2.35 5.81
CA LYS A 71 12.14 -1.64 7.10
C LYS A 71 10.99 -2.09 8.02
N GLY A 72 10.21 -3.10 7.63
CA GLY A 72 9.20 -3.72 8.50
C GLY A 72 7.83 -3.06 8.45
N ALA A 73 7.45 -2.42 7.34
CA ALA A 73 6.06 -2.02 7.11
C ALA A 73 5.15 -3.26 7.17
N ASP A 74 4.00 -3.13 7.82
CA ASP A 74 2.99 -4.18 7.84
C ASP A 74 2.37 -4.32 6.44
N VAL A 75 2.73 -5.41 5.77
CA VAL A 75 2.28 -5.74 4.41
C VAL A 75 0.76 -5.91 4.31
N ASN A 76 0.10 -6.26 5.43
CA ASN A 76 -1.33 -6.53 5.51
C ASN A 76 -2.12 -5.38 6.16
N ALA A 77 -1.47 -4.24 6.41
CA ALA A 77 -2.14 -3.09 6.99
C ALA A 77 -3.34 -2.65 6.14
N GLN A 78 -4.51 -2.62 6.77
CA GLN A 78 -5.73 -2.16 6.13
C GLN A 78 -5.79 -0.63 6.16
N GLY A 79 -6.27 -0.02 5.08
CA GLY A 79 -6.41 1.42 4.95
C GLY A 79 -6.47 1.88 3.48
N GLY A 80 -6.68 3.18 3.31
CA GLY A 80 -6.88 3.78 1.99
C GLY A 80 -8.23 3.42 1.37
N MET A 81 -8.48 3.94 0.18
CA MET A 81 -9.75 3.77 -0.53
C MET A 81 -9.99 2.31 -0.95
N TYR A 82 -8.94 1.59 -1.34
CA TYR A 82 -9.05 0.26 -1.94
C TYR A 82 -8.84 -0.90 -0.96
N GLY A 83 -8.64 -0.62 0.33
CA GLY A 83 -8.59 -1.62 1.39
C GLY A 83 -7.17 -1.91 1.89
N ASN A 84 -6.22 -2.25 1.03
CA ASN A 84 -4.80 -2.41 1.39
C ASN A 84 -3.85 -2.21 0.20
N ALA A 85 -2.54 -2.33 0.45
CA ALA A 85 -1.50 -2.11 -0.57
C ALA A 85 -1.58 -3.08 -1.75
N LEU A 86 -1.89 -4.36 -1.52
CA LEU A 86 -2.04 -5.36 -2.57
C LEU A 86 -3.23 -5.03 -3.46
N GLN A 87 -4.39 -4.72 -2.86
CA GLN A 87 -5.59 -4.34 -3.60
C GLN A 87 -5.37 -3.07 -4.46
N ALA A 88 -4.67 -2.07 -3.92
CA ALA A 88 -4.36 -0.85 -4.66
C ALA A 88 -3.43 -1.10 -5.86
N ALA A 89 -2.36 -1.88 -5.67
CA ALA A 89 -1.44 -2.25 -6.74
C ALA A 89 -2.13 -3.13 -7.80
N SER A 90 -3.01 -4.04 -7.37
CA SER A 90 -3.76 -4.92 -8.25
C SER A 90 -4.77 -4.17 -9.13
N LEU A 91 -5.48 -3.19 -8.57
CA LEU A 91 -6.38 -2.32 -9.34
C LEU A 91 -5.64 -1.52 -10.42
N THR A 92 -4.46 -1.00 -10.06
CA THR A 92 -3.69 -0.10 -10.92
C THR A 92 -2.80 -0.84 -11.92
N GLY A 93 -2.54 -2.13 -11.71
CA GLY A 93 -1.79 -2.98 -12.62
C GLY A 93 -0.27 -2.89 -12.43
N HIS A 94 0.20 -2.61 -11.22
CA HIS A 94 1.64 -2.51 -10.93
C HIS A 94 2.23 -3.88 -10.62
N ASP A 95 2.55 -4.64 -11.67
CA ASP A 95 2.93 -6.05 -11.56
C ASP A 95 4.09 -6.32 -10.59
N GLN A 96 5.15 -5.50 -10.65
CA GLN A 96 6.31 -5.65 -9.77
C GLN A 96 5.97 -5.40 -8.30
N VAL A 97 5.13 -4.40 -8.01
CA VAL A 97 4.63 -4.15 -6.66
C VAL A 97 3.80 -5.32 -6.15
N VAL A 98 2.87 -5.83 -6.98
CA VAL A 98 2.04 -6.98 -6.63
C VAL A 98 2.92 -8.19 -6.27
N GLN A 99 3.90 -8.49 -7.11
CA GLN A 99 4.84 -9.59 -6.86
C GLN A 99 5.61 -9.39 -5.55
N MET A 100 6.17 -8.20 -5.30
CA MET A 100 6.89 -7.90 -4.06
C MET A 100 6.02 -8.04 -2.81
N LEU A 101 4.77 -7.56 -2.85
CA LEU A 101 3.85 -7.67 -1.73
C LEU A 101 3.53 -9.14 -1.43
N LEU A 102 3.24 -9.94 -2.45
CA LEU A 102 2.96 -11.37 -2.30
C LEU A 102 4.17 -12.15 -1.78
N ASP A 103 5.37 -11.82 -2.25
CA ASP A 103 6.61 -12.44 -1.77
C ASP A 103 6.97 -12.04 -0.34
N LYS A 104 6.49 -10.87 0.12
CA LYS A 104 6.59 -10.41 1.51
C LYS A 104 5.43 -10.87 2.40
N GLY A 105 4.56 -11.76 1.90
CA GLY A 105 3.51 -12.39 2.70
C GLY A 105 2.21 -11.59 2.80
N ALA A 106 1.90 -10.77 1.80
CA ALA A 106 0.56 -10.21 1.66
C ALA A 106 -0.48 -11.34 1.62
N ASP A 107 -1.57 -11.19 2.38
CA ASP A 107 -2.72 -12.08 2.31
C ASP A 107 -3.44 -11.85 0.98
N VAL A 108 -3.25 -12.79 0.05
CA VAL A 108 -3.83 -12.77 -1.30
C VAL A 108 -5.36 -12.72 -1.27
N ASN A 109 -5.98 -13.21 -0.18
CA ASN A 109 -7.42 -13.29 0.00
C ASN A 109 -7.95 -12.23 0.97
N ALA A 110 -7.15 -11.24 1.33
CA ALA A 110 -7.58 -10.13 2.16
C ALA A 110 -8.83 -9.46 1.58
N GLN A 111 -9.85 -9.29 2.43
CA GLN A 111 -11.12 -8.67 2.06
C GLN A 111 -11.22 -7.26 2.62
N GLY A 112 -11.83 -6.35 1.87
CA GLY A 112 -12.06 -4.97 2.27
C GLY A 112 -12.01 -4.02 1.08
N GLY A 113 -12.12 -2.72 1.36
CA GLY A 113 -12.09 -1.69 0.33
C GLY A 113 -13.27 -1.73 -0.65
N GLU A 114 -13.26 -0.79 -1.59
CA GLU A 114 -14.34 -0.60 -2.57
C GLU A 114 -14.59 -1.82 -3.46
N TYR A 115 -13.53 -2.58 -3.80
CA TYR A 115 -13.58 -3.66 -4.78
C TYR A 115 -13.52 -5.06 -4.16
N GLY A 116 -13.67 -5.19 -2.84
CA GLY A 116 -13.77 -6.46 -2.14
C GLY A 116 -12.43 -7.16 -1.90
N ASN A 117 -11.65 -7.50 -2.93
CA ASN A 117 -10.32 -8.11 -2.80
C ASN A 117 -9.40 -7.80 -4.00
N ALA A 118 -8.14 -8.24 -3.94
CA ALA A 118 -7.14 -7.95 -4.96
C ALA A 118 -7.49 -8.57 -6.33
N LEU A 119 -8.04 -9.80 -6.33
CA LEU A 119 -8.43 -10.49 -7.55
C LEU A 119 -9.60 -9.79 -8.25
N GLN A 120 -10.61 -9.36 -7.50
CA GLN A 120 -11.74 -8.60 -8.01
C GLN A 120 -11.29 -7.24 -8.57
N ALA A 121 -10.39 -6.53 -7.88
CA ALA A 121 -9.84 -5.26 -8.34
C ALA A 121 -9.06 -5.38 -9.66
N ALA A 122 -8.19 -6.38 -9.77
CA ALA A 122 -7.43 -6.68 -10.99
C ALA A 122 -8.36 -7.08 -12.15
N SER A 123 -9.37 -7.90 -11.86
CA SER A 123 -10.33 -8.39 -12.87
C SER A 123 -11.22 -7.25 -13.40
N LEU A 124 -11.65 -6.34 -12.53
CA LEU A 124 -12.47 -5.17 -12.91
C LEU A 124 -11.76 -4.29 -13.95
N THR A 125 -10.44 -4.18 -13.85
CA THR A 125 -9.62 -3.29 -14.69
C THR A 125 -8.85 -4.02 -15.79
N GLY A 126 -9.05 -5.33 -15.96
CA GLY A 126 -8.44 -6.14 -17.01
C GLY A 126 -6.93 -6.32 -16.86
N ARG A 127 -6.42 -6.46 -15.63
CA ARG A 127 -4.98 -6.67 -15.35
C ARG A 127 -4.62 -8.15 -15.43
N ASP A 128 -4.56 -8.69 -16.64
CA ASP A 128 -4.39 -10.14 -16.87
C ASP A 128 -3.16 -10.73 -16.17
N GLN A 129 -2.03 -10.02 -16.17
CA GLN A 129 -0.79 -10.48 -15.51
C GLN A 129 -0.95 -10.52 -13.98
N VAL A 130 -1.55 -9.48 -13.39
CA VAL A 130 -1.89 -9.45 -11.96
C VAL A 130 -2.87 -10.56 -11.60
N VAL A 131 -3.91 -10.77 -12.41
CA VAL A 131 -4.89 -11.85 -12.19
C VAL A 131 -4.16 -13.19 -12.14
N GLN A 132 -3.29 -13.46 -13.12
CA GLN A 132 -2.52 -14.71 -13.13
C GLN A 132 -1.64 -14.86 -11.89
N MET A 133 -0.89 -13.80 -11.49
CA MET A 133 -0.05 -13.84 -10.29
C MET A 133 -0.86 -14.12 -9.01
N LEU A 134 -2.03 -13.50 -8.87
CA LEU A 134 -2.90 -13.73 -7.71
C LEU A 134 -3.43 -15.16 -7.68
N LEU A 135 -3.85 -15.71 -8.83
CA LEU A 135 -4.29 -17.11 -8.93
C LEU A 135 -3.15 -18.08 -8.61
N ASP A 136 -1.94 -17.83 -9.11
CA ASP A 136 -0.76 -18.65 -8.84
C ASP A 136 -0.39 -18.63 -7.34
N LYS A 137 -0.73 -17.53 -6.63
CA LYS A 137 -0.56 -17.39 -5.18
C LYS A 137 -1.77 -17.86 -4.37
N GLY A 138 -2.79 -18.45 -4.99
CA GLY A 138 -3.92 -19.08 -4.31
C GLY A 138 -5.09 -18.14 -3.99
N ALA A 139 -5.31 -17.11 -4.81
CA ALA A 139 -6.52 -16.29 -4.72
C ALA A 139 -7.79 -17.15 -4.93
N ASP A 140 -8.77 -16.98 -4.05
CA ASP A 140 -10.07 -17.65 -4.15
C ASP A 140 -10.95 -16.94 -5.18
N VAL A 141 -11.14 -17.59 -6.34
CA VAL A 141 -12.00 -17.13 -7.43
C VAL A 141 -13.48 -16.98 -7.02
N ASN A 142 -13.90 -17.65 -5.96
CA ASN A 142 -15.28 -17.61 -5.46
C ASN A 142 -15.44 -16.69 -4.26
N ALA A 143 -14.40 -15.96 -3.86
CA ALA A 143 -14.48 -15.03 -2.75
C ALA A 143 -15.59 -14.01 -3.02
N GLN A 144 -16.59 -13.99 -2.13
CA GLN A 144 -17.63 -12.98 -2.18
C GLN A 144 -17.01 -11.70 -1.61
N GLY A 145 -16.84 -10.69 -2.46
CA GLY A 145 -16.34 -9.39 -2.02
C GLY A 145 -17.19 -8.89 -0.85
N SER A 146 -16.57 -8.19 0.09
CA SER A 146 -17.29 -7.65 1.25
C SER A 146 -18.43 -6.76 0.76
N VAL A 147 -19.67 -7.24 0.84
CA VAL A 147 -20.85 -6.40 0.56
C VAL A 147 -20.85 -5.33 1.64
N ILE A 148 -20.52 -4.09 1.28
CA ILE A 148 -20.80 -2.95 2.15
C ILE A 148 -22.31 -2.96 2.33
N LYS A 149 -22.80 -3.50 3.46
CA LYS A 149 -24.15 -3.23 3.93
C LYS A 149 -24.19 -1.72 4.16
N GLN A 150 -24.74 -0.99 3.19
CA GLN A 150 -25.08 0.42 3.36
C GLN A 150 -25.89 0.54 4.66
N LEU A 151 -25.37 1.33 5.60
CA LEU A 151 -26.14 1.85 6.74
C LEU A 151 -27.02 2.99 6.26
#